data_AF-A0A935DNB9-F1
#
_entry.id   AF-A0A935DNB9-F1
#
_cell.length_a   1.000
_cell.length_b   1.000
_cell.length_c   1.000
_cell.angle_alpha   90.00
_cell.angle_beta   90.00
_cell.angle_gamma   90.00
#
_symmetry.space_group_name_H-M   'P 1'
#
loop_
_entity.id
_entity.type
_entity.pdbx_description
1 polymer ?
#
loop_
_entity_poly.entity_id
_entity_poly.type
_entity_poly.pdbx_seq_one_letter_code
_entity_poly.pdbx_strand_id
1 'polypeptide(L)'
;MQNTPRPRRRWILAASALGSIALALALLAVTAPPAQAQSAEGVPQFNRTCGRCHPDGNEDDGPDLHNKNLSVAAMTKVVREGTKHMRPIRPTKLSDADLARVMVFLRSIHAVR
;
A
#
# COMPACT_ATOMS: atom_id res chain seq x y z
N MET A 1 44.77 21.12 -33.17
CA MET A 1 45.63 20.05 -32.64
C MET A 1 46.61 20.66 -31.65
N GLN A 2 46.60 20.14 -30.41
CA GLN A 2 47.64 20.19 -29.36
C GLN A 2 48.05 21.54 -28.71
N ASN A 3 47.69 21.63 -27.42
CA ASN A 3 48.53 21.98 -26.26
C ASN A 3 49.32 23.29 -26.26
N THR A 4 48.89 24.22 -25.40
CA THR A 4 49.81 25.16 -24.72
C THR A 4 49.67 25.08 -23.18
N PRO A 5 50.79 25.25 -22.44
CA PRO A 5 50.91 24.91 -21.01
C PRO A 5 50.46 25.98 -20.01
N ARG A 6 50.23 25.51 -18.77
CA ARG A 6 49.75 26.22 -17.56
C ARG A 6 50.68 27.35 -17.08
N PRO A 7 50.15 28.45 -16.52
CA PRO A 7 50.84 29.22 -15.51
C PRO A 7 50.55 28.66 -14.10
N ARG A 8 51.66 28.42 -13.40
CA ARG A 8 51.75 27.94 -12.02
C ARG A 8 51.62 29.14 -11.10
N ARG A 9 50.76 29.08 -10.08
CA ARG A 9 51.04 29.77 -8.81
C ARG A 9 50.41 29.05 -7.63
N ARG A 10 51.30 28.39 -6.90
CA ARG A 10 51.15 27.92 -5.51
C ARG A 10 50.89 29.13 -4.59
N TRP A 11 50.76 28.83 -3.29
CA TRP A 11 50.54 29.74 -2.16
C TRP A 11 49.04 30.05 -2.03
N ILE A 12 48.32 29.61 -1.00
CA ILE A 12 48.65 29.63 0.43
C ILE A 12 47.93 28.47 1.13
N LEU A 13 48.66 27.74 1.98
CA LEU A 13 48.07 26.92 3.05
C LEU A 13 47.48 27.88 4.09
N ALA A 14 46.18 27.79 4.36
CA ALA A 14 45.58 28.34 5.57
C ALA A 14 44.86 27.22 6.30
N ALA A 15 45.32 27.01 7.52
CA ALA A 15 44.88 25.98 8.44
C ALA A 15 43.44 26.19 8.91
N SER A 16 42.76 25.06 9.08
CA SER A 16 41.87 24.75 10.21
C SER A 16 41.04 25.88 10.82
N ALA A 17 39.75 25.90 10.47
CA ALA A 17 38.71 26.37 11.39
C ALA A 17 37.70 25.24 11.57
N LEU A 18 37.73 24.65 12.76
CA LEU A 18 36.67 23.83 13.34
C LEU A 18 35.38 24.64 13.33
N GLY A 19 34.32 24.11 12.73
CA GLY A 19 33.04 24.80 12.66
C GLY A 19 31.93 23.89 12.16
N SER A 20 31.33 23.16 13.09
CA SER A 20 30.09 22.40 13.03
C SER A 20 29.16 22.74 11.86
N ILE A 21 28.89 21.77 10.97
CA ILE A 21 27.65 21.76 10.20
C ILE A 21 26.91 20.50 10.58
N ALA A 22 25.77 20.75 11.21
CA ALA A 22 24.90 19.80 11.86
C ALA A 22 24.51 18.64 10.93
N LEU A 23 24.48 17.48 11.56
CA LEU A 23 23.83 16.26 11.15
C LEU A 23 22.38 16.56 10.73
N ALA A 24 22.14 16.76 9.43
CA ALA A 24 20.79 16.79 8.88
C ALA A 24 20.25 15.36 8.82
N LEU A 25 19.75 14.87 9.96
CA LEU A 25 18.83 13.73 9.99
C LEU A 25 17.59 14.12 9.17
N ALA A 26 17.57 13.71 7.91
CA ALA A 26 16.37 13.75 7.09
C ALA A 26 15.34 12.81 7.73
N LEU A 27 14.39 13.41 8.48
CA LEU A 27 13.16 12.73 8.87
C LEU A 27 12.41 12.34 7.58
N LEU A 28 12.56 11.09 7.15
CA LEU A 28 11.60 10.44 6.27
C LEU A 28 10.29 10.30 7.06
N ALA A 29 9.51 11.37 7.11
CA ALA A 29 8.11 11.29 7.48
C ALA A 29 7.44 10.41 6.41
N VAL A 30 7.29 9.13 6.70
CA VAL A 30 6.39 8.24 5.96
C VAL A 30 4.99 8.78 6.22
N THR A 31 4.55 9.73 5.42
CA THR A 31 3.17 10.17 5.41
C THR A 31 2.35 9.00 4.90
N ALA A 32 1.53 8.40 5.76
CA ALA A 32 0.56 7.42 5.32
C ALA A 32 -0.26 8.03 4.17
N PRO A 33 -0.54 7.27 3.10
CA PRO A 33 -1.34 7.78 1.99
C PRO A 33 -2.70 8.33 2.50
N PRO A 34 -3.33 9.25 1.76
CA PRO A 34 -4.67 9.72 2.10
C PRO A 34 -5.68 8.58 1.96
N ALA A 35 -6.67 8.49 2.85
CA ALA A 35 -7.60 7.35 2.94
C ALA A 35 -8.23 6.90 1.60
N GLN A 36 -8.43 7.84 0.65
CA GLN A 36 -8.89 7.51 -0.70
C GLN A 36 -7.86 6.65 -1.49
N ALA A 37 -6.57 6.94 -1.35
CA ALA A 37 -5.50 6.13 -1.94
C ALA A 37 -5.44 4.73 -1.33
N GLN A 38 -5.55 4.56 0.00
CA GLN A 38 -5.63 3.22 0.59
C GLN A 38 -6.90 2.46 0.17
N SER A 39 -8.04 3.13 -0.02
CA SER A 39 -9.24 2.44 -0.55
C SER A 39 -9.06 1.93 -1.97
N ALA A 40 -8.30 2.65 -2.81
CA ALA A 40 -7.97 2.21 -4.16
C ALA A 40 -7.01 0.99 -4.17
N GLU A 41 -6.17 0.82 -3.14
CA GLU A 41 -5.21 -0.28 -3.05
C GLU A 41 -5.85 -1.68 -2.93
N GLY A 42 -7.12 -1.75 -2.51
CA GLY A 42 -7.86 -3.01 -2.34
C GLY A 42 -8.66 -3.46 -3.57
N VAL A 43 -8.99 -2.53 -4.47
CA VAL A 43 -9.90 -2.76 -5.60
C VAL A 43 -9.36 -3.80 -6.59
N PRO A 44 -8.08 -3.77 -7.02
CA PRO A 44 -7.58 -4.75 -8.00
C PRO A 44 -7.62 -6.21 -7.48
N GLN A 45 -7.32 -6.41 -6.20
CA GLN A 45 -7.31 -7.71 -5.53
C GLN A 45 -8.74 -8.20 -5.30
N PHE A 46 -9.64 -7.28 -4.93
CA PHE A 46 -11.07 -7.56 -4.82
C PHE A 46 -11.62 -7.98 -6.19
N ASN A 47 -11.41 -7.20 -7.25
CA ASN A 47 -11.94 -7.49 -8.58
C ASN A 47 -11.45 -8.82 -9.13
N ARG A 48 -10.17 -9.14 -8.91
CA ARG A 48 -9.56 -10.40 -9.35
C ARG A 48 -10.13 -11.64 -8.65
N THR A 49 -10.49 -11.50 -7.37
CA THR A 49 -10.79 -12.66 -6.51
C THR A 49 -12.28 -12.78 -6.17
N CYS A 50 -12.93 -11.66 -5.88
CA CYS A 50 -14.30 -11.53 -5.41
C CYS A 50 -15.23 -10.99 -6.49
N GLY A 51 -14.74 -10.01 -7.27
CA GLY A 51 -15.54 -9.24 -8.22
C GLY A 51 -16.21 -10.04 -9.33
N ARG A 52 -15.75 -11.28 -9.59
CA ARG A 52 -16.44 -12.19 -10.52
C ARG A 52 -17.86 -12.53 -10.05
N CYS A 53 -18.07 -12.67 -8.74
CA CYS A 53 -19.37 -13.01 -8.17
C CYS A 53 -19.99 -11.83 -7.39
N HIS A 54 -19.17 -10.84 -7.04
CA HIS A 54 -19.58 -9.63 -6.31
C HIS A 54 -19.06 -8.39 -7.04
N PRO A 55 -19.51 -8.09 -8.26
CA PRO A 55 -18.96 -7.00 -9.08
C PRO A 55 -19.11 -5.65 -8.36
N ASP A 56 -17.98 -5.00 -8.09
CA ASP A 56 -17.89 -3.77 -7.27
C ASP A 56 -18.55 -3.90 -5.87
N GLY A 57 -18.76 -5.12 -5.38
CA GLY A 57 -19.47 -5.40 -4.13
C GLY A 57 -20.99 -5.56 -4.28
N ASN A 58 -21.54 -5.41 -5.48
CA ASN A 58 -22.96 -5.60 -5.76
C ASN A 58 -23.35 -7.08 -5.80
N GLU A 59 -24.65 -7.34 -5.86
CA GLU A 59 -25.19 -8.67 -6.12
C GLU A 59 -24.97 -9.12 -7.56
N ASP A 60 -24.67 -10.41 -7.72
CA ASP A 60 -24.66 -11.15 -8.98
C ASP A 60 -24.77 -12.66 -8.63
N ASP A 61 -23.77 -13.49 -8.93
CA ASP A 61 -23.70 -14.87 -8.43
C ASP A 61 -23.65 -14.95 -6.89
N GLY A 62 -23.11 -13.91 -6.24
CA GLY A 62 -23.05 -13.76 -4.79
C GLY A 62 -23.95 -12.61 -4.30
N PRO A 63 -24.27 -12.55 -2.99
CA PRO A 63 -25.07 -11.47 -2.44
C PRO A 63 -24.34 -10.12 -2.50
N ASP A 64 -25.12 -9.04 -2.51
CA ASP A 64 -24.61 -7.69 -2.26
C ASP A 64 -23.86 -7.63 -0.93
N LEU A 65 -22.70 -6.97 -0.93
CA LEU A 65 -21.78 -6.85 0.20
C LEU A 65 -21.88 -5.49 0.91
N HIS A 66 -22.59 -4.52 0.35
CA HIS A 66 -22.68 -3.18 0.92
C HIS A 66 -23.36 -3.20 2.30
N ASN A 67 -22.88 -2.35 3.20
CA ASN A 67 -23.48 -2.10 4.51
C ASN A 67 -23.67 -3.32 5.42
N LYS A 68 -22.99 -4.45 5.15
CA LYS A 68 -23.06 -5.65 6.04
C LYS A 68 -22.43 -5.40 7.41
N ASN A 69 -21.52 -4.44 7.51
CA ASN A 69 -20.92 -3.99 8.77
C ASN A 69 -20.30 -5.12 9.62
N LEU A 70 -19.71 -6.13 8.97
CA LEU A 70 -19.06 -7.25 9.64
C LEU A 70 -17.75 -6.79 10.30
N SER A 71 -17.34 -7.45 11.38
CA SER A 71 -15.98 -7.24 11.88
C SER A 71 -14.95 -7.80 10.89
N VAL A 72 -13.75 -7.22 10.88
CA VAL A 72 -12.62 -7.75 10.09
C VAL A 72 -12.41 -9.25 10.31
N ALA A 73 -12.52 -9.72 11.55
CA ALA A 73 -12.37 -11.14 11.89
C ALA A 73 -13.49 -12.00 11.29
N ALA A 74 -14.75 -11.54 11.34
CA ALA A 74 -15.88 -12.25 10.74
C ALA A 74 -15.77 -12.31 9.22
N MET A 75 -15.41 -11.19 8.57
CA MET A 75 -15.20 -11.18 7.12
C MET A 75 -14.01 -12.07 6.71
N THR A 76 -12.92 -12.04 7.47
CA THR A 76 -11.77 -12.93 7.25
C THR A 76 -12.20 -14.39 7.32
N LYS A 77 -13.02 -14.74 8.32
CA LYS A 77 -13.56 -16.09 8.46
C LYS A 77 -14.38 -16.50 7.22
N VAL A 78 -15.30 -15.64 6.77
CA VAL A 78 -16.09 -15.90 5.54
C VAL A 78 -15.19 -16.11 4.33
N VAL A 79 -14.14 -15.30 4.16
CA VAL A 79 -13.19 -15.43 3.04
C VAL A 79 -12.38 -16.72 3.13
N ARG A 80 -11.89 -17.09 4.32
CA ARG A 80 -10.97 -18.22 4.50
C ARG A 80 -11.67 -19.57 4.60
N GLU A 81 -12.85 -19.61 5.19
CA GLU A 81 -13.64 -20.83 5.37
C GLU A 81 -14.72 -21.00 4.29
N GLY A 82 -15.12 -19.90 3.65
CA GLY A 82 -16.24 -19.89 2.71
C GLY A 82 -17.59 -19.97 3.44
N THR A 83 -18.63 -20.16 2.64
CA THR A 83 -19.99 -20.43 3.09
C THR A 83 -20.55 -21.60 2.28
N LYS A 84 -21.84 -21.93 2.45
CA LYS A 84 -22.50 -22.99 1.66
C LYS A 84 -22.35 -22.78 0.14
N HIS A 85 -22.37 -21.53 -0.32
CA HIS A 85 -22.35 -21.18 -1.75
C HIS A 85 -21.08 -20.44 -2.17
N MET A 86 -20.31 -19.90 -1.23
CA MET A 86 -19.02 -19.26 -1.50
C MET A 86 -17.87 -20.20 -1.17
N ARG A 87 -17.03 -20.52 -2.14
CA ARG A 87 -15.87 -21.39 -1.91
C ARG A 87 -14.80 -20.68 -1.06
N PRO A 88 -14.15 -21.36 -0.11
CA PRO A 88 -13.03 -20.78 0.63
C PRO A 88 -11.88 -20.30 -0.27
N ILE A 89 -11.33 -19.13 0.05
CA ILE A 89 -10.19 -18.52 -0.62
C ILE A 89 -8.93 -18.74 0.23
N ARG A 90 -8.08 -19.66 -0.22
CA ARG A 90 -6.84 -20.03 0.48
C ARG A 90 -5.77 -18.92 0.37
N PRO A 91 -4.81 -18.84 1.31
CA PRO A 91 -3.68 -17.90 1.26
C PRO A 91 -2.86 -17.94 -0.04
N THR A 92 -2.81 -19.10 -0.70
CA THR A 92 -2.14 -19.29 -2.00
C THR A 92 -2.81 -18.53 -3.15
N LYS A 93 -4.11 -18.22 -3.04
CA LYS A 93 -4.86 -17.45 -4.06
C LYS A 93 -4.98 -15.97 -3.68
N LEU A 94 -5.10 -15.68 -2.39
CA LEU A 94 -5.15 -14.32 -1.84
C LEU A 94 -4.33 -14.31 -0.56
N SER A 95 -3.14 -13.71 -0.60
CA SER A 95 -2.25 -13.62 0.56
C SER A 95 -2.90 -12.85 1.71
N ASP A 96 -2.39 -12.96 2.94
CA ASP A 96 -2.94 -12.17 4.07
C ASP A 96 -2.71 -10.67 3.88
N ALA A 97 -1.60 -10.28 3.24
CA ALA A 97 -1.31 -8.89 2.90
C ALA A 97 -2.27 -8.34 1.82
N ASP A 98 -2.67 -9.17 0.85
CA ASP A 98 -3.69 -8.78 -0.13
C ASP A 98 -5.08 -8.75 0.49
N LEU A 99 -5.40 -9.70 1.38
CA LEU A 99 -6.65 -9.70 2.12
C LEU A 99 -6.79 -8.44 2.97
N ALA A 100 -5.72 -8.00 3.64
CA ALA A 100 -5.71 -6.74 4.38
C ALA A 100 -6.04 -5.53 3.47
N ARG A 101 -5.48 -5.48 2.25
CA ARG A 101 -5.82 -4.45 1.25
C ARG A 101 -7.29 -4.55 0.81
N VAL A 102 -7.80 -5.75 0.57
CA VAL A 102 -9.23 -5.98 0.29
C VAL A 102 -10.12 -5.48 1.42
N MET A 103 -9.73 -5.68 2.70
CA MET A 103 -10.49 -5.16 3.83
C MET A 103 -10.62 -3.63 3.82
N VAL A 104 -9.64 -2.90 3.26
CA VAL A 104 -9.75 -1.45 3.11
C VAL A 104 -10.85 -1.08 2.12
N PHE A 105 -10.91 -1.77 0.97
CA PHE A 105 -12.00 -1.57 0.01
C PHE A 105 -13.37 -1.97 0.61
N LEU A 106 -13.43 -3.11 1.30
CA LEU A 106 -14.67 -3.55 1.97
C LEU A 106 -15.14 -2.56 3.05
N ARG A 107 -14.20 -1.83 3.69
CA ARG A 107 -14.54 -0.72 4.59
C ARG A 107 -15.11 0.49 3.85
N SER A 108 -14.61 0.83 2.65
CA SER A 108 -15.17 1.96 1.89
C SER A 108 -16.61 1.74 1.40
N ILE A 109 -17.04 0.47 1.31
CA ILE A 109 -18.44 0.11 1.00
C ILE A 109 -19.25 -0.33 2.24
N HIS A 110 -18.71 -0.10 3.44
CA HIS A 110 -19.30 -0.47 4.73
C HIS A 110 -19.65 -1.96 4.89
N ALA A 111 -19.03 -2.83 4.11
CA ALA A 111 -19.12 -4.28 4.28
C ALA A 111 -18.39 -4.72 5.57
N VAL A 112 -17.33 -3.99 5.93
CA VAL A 112 -16.48 -4.25 7.09
C VAL A 112 -16.35 -3.00 7.96
N ARG A 113 -16.33 -3.19 9.28
CA ARG A 113 -15.98 -2.19 10.31
C ARG A 113 -14.65 -2.51 10.98
#